data_AF-K3XS15-F1
#
_entry.id   AF-K3XS15-F1
#
_cell.length_a   1.000
_cell.length_b   1.000
_cell.length_c   1.000
_cell.angle_alpha   90.00
_cell.angle_beta   90.00
_cell.angle_gamma   90.00
#
_symmetry.space_group_name_H-M   'P 1'
#
loop_
_entity.id
_entity.type
_entity.pdbx_description
1 polymer ?
#
loop_
_entity_poly.entity_id
_entity_poly.type
_entity_poly.pdbx_seq_one_letter_code
_entity_poly.pdbx_strand_id
1 'polypeptide(L)'
;MISRGLHTELLIHVRQGLKQPEAPMQAAKFASEGGIILRGHIPILTAGRTTRPKMKNISRTTLANWRCERCTTNTGNRGLVRYPQCTRSRSYVAQAYVVRKRQVEGDPTPIDLFKNVHCSKNSYTTPAQAAIIKIFVSTFSPNMEMTNKRLSLKQWLKLSNLGHFGRLLESEMGALRLRAEMQETTMKSRIGELKALNNTTKQLHTLISSLIHFSTSQNQVNPSLN
;
A
#
# COMPACT_ATOMS: atom_id res chain seq x y z
N MET A 1 -1.89 19.42 -29.83
CA MET A 1 -2.95 18.63 -30.50
C MET A 1 -2.25 17.55 -31.29
N ILE A 2 -2.43 16.27 -30.93
CA ILE A 2 -1.70 15.12 -31.51
C ILE A 2 -1.88 15.05 -33.04
N SER A 3 -3.06 15.41 -33.55
CA SER A 3 -3.37 15.46 -34.99
C SER A 3 -2.54 16.49 -35.77
N ARG A 4 -2.11 17.59 -35.13
CA ARG A 4 -1.31 18.65 -35.80
C ARG A 4 0.15 18.24 -36.01
N GLY A 5 0.67 17.32 -35.21
CA GLY A 5 2.05 16.82 -35.35
C GLY A 5 2.18 15.63 -36.30
N LEU A 6 1.08 14.94 -36.61
CA LEU A 6 1.08 13.69 -37.40
C LEU A 6 0.60 13.87 -38.84
N HIS A 7 0.16 15.08 -39.24
CA HIS A 7 -0.40 15.40 -40.57
C HIS A 7 -1.46 14.40 -41.10
N THR A 8 -2.10 13.64 -40.21
CA THR A 8 -3.06 12.58 -40.53
C THR A 8 -4.21 12.57 -39.52
N GLU A 9 -5.44 12.30 -40.00
CA GLU A 9 -6.60 12.19 -39.13
C GLU A 9 -6.68 10.81 -38.47
N LEU A 10 -6.27 10.73 -37.21
CA LEU A 10 -6.45 9.50 -36.42
C LEU A 10 -7.93 9.22 -36.15
N LEU A 11 -8.52 8.20 -36.77
CA LEU A 11 -9.88 7.74 -36.48
C LEU A 11 -10.00 7.28 -35.02
N ILE A 12 -11.06 7.73 -34.34
CA ILE A 12 -11.41 7.29 -32.98
C ILE A 12 -12.49 6.23 -33.10
N HIS A 13 -12.17 4.99 -32.71
CA HIS A 13 -13.12 3.89 -32.66
C HIS A 13 -13.35 3.48 -31.19
N VAL A 14 -14.59 3.59 -30.72
CA VAL A 14 -15.00 3.12 -29.39
C VAL A 14 -15.89 1.91 -29.59
N ARG A 15 -15.46 0.73 -29.09
CA ARG A 15 -16.28 -0.49 -29.15
C ARG A 15 -17.55 -0.29 -28.32
N GLN A 16 -18.68 -0.78 -28.84
CA GLN A 16 -19.98 -0.65 -28.19
C GLN A 16 -19.95 -1.25 -26.77
N GLY A 17 -20.40 -0.48 -25.78
CA GLY A 17 -20.37 -0.85 -24.37
C GLY A 17 -19.13 -0.36 -23.58
N LEU A 18 -18.10 0.16 -24.25
CA LEU A 18 -16.93 0.76 -23.59
C LEU A 18 -17.03 2.28 -23.54
N LYS A 19 -16.51 2.87 -22.45
CA LYS A 19 -16.55 4.33 -22.21
C LYS A 19 -15.41 5.10 -22.92
N GLN A 20 -14.37 4.42 -23.38
CA GLN A 20 -13.20 5.02 -24.03
C GLN A 20 -12.55 4.05 -25.04
N PRO A 21 -11.76 4.54 -26.01
CA PRO A 21 -10.98 3.70 -26.91
C PRO A 21 -9.95 2.85 -26.17
N GLU A 22 -9.71 1.64 -26.65
CA GLU A 22 -8.72 0.71 -26.07
C GLU A 22 -7.29 1.09 -26.46
N ALA A 23 -7.09 1.58 -27.68
CA ALA A 23 -5.78 2.02 -28.15
C ALA A 23 -5.33 3.30 -27.42
N PRO A 24 -4.18 3.31 -26.73
CA PRO A 24 -3.72 4.45 -25.92
C PRO A 24 -3.66 5.78 -26.69
N MET A 25 -3.26 5.74 -27.96
CA MET A 25 -3.16 6.91 -28.81
C MET A 25 -4.52 7.49 -29.22
N GLN A 26 -5.53 6.62 -29.42
CA GLN A 26 -6.92 7.04 -29.65
C GLN A 26 -7.57 7.55 -28.36
N ALA A 27 -7.28 6.94 -27.22
CA ALA A 27 -7.75 7.41 -25.91
C ALA A 27 -7.20 8.79 -25.56
N ALA A 28 -5.91 9.04 -25.80
CA ALA A 28 -5.30 10.35 -25.64
C ALA A 28 -5.91 11.40 -26.58
N LYS A 29 -6.16 11.04 -27.84
CA LYS A 29 -6.85 11.92 -28.80
C LYS A 29 -8.29 12.21 -28.34
N PHE A 30 -9.07 11.20 -27.99
CA PHE A 30 -10.43 11.31 -27.46
C PHE A 30 -10.50 12.17 -26.20
N ALA A 31 -9.56 12.03 -25.26
CA ALA A 31 -9.48 12.88 -24.08
C ALA A 31 -9.11 14.34 -24.43
N SER A 32 -8.24 14.54 -25.43
CA SER A 32 -7.85 15.88 -25.88
C SER A 32 -8.98 16.59 -26.62
N GLU A 33 -9.70 15.89 -27.50
CA GLU A 33 -10.85 16.43 -28.25
C GLU A 33 -12.07 16.59 -27.36
N GLY A 34 -12.40 15.60 -26.54
CA GLY A 34 -13.43 15.70 -25.52
C GLY A 34 -13.14 16.82 -24.52
N GLY A 35 -11.87 16.99 -24.11
CA GLY A 35 -11.43 18.11 -23.28
C GLY A 35 -11.54 19.47 -23.99
N ILE A 36 -11.30 19.54 -25.29
CA ILE A 36 -11.47 20.77 -26.10
C ILE A 36 -12.95 21.09 -26.27
N ILE A 37 -13.80 20.11 -26.59
CA ILE A 37 -15.25 20.28 -26.71
C ILE A 37 -15.83 20.75 -25.36
N LEU A 38 -15.46 20.09 -24.26
CA LEU A 38 -15.83 20.54 -22.92
C LEU A 38 -15.33 21.95 -22.63
N ARG A 39 -14.10 22.33 -23.01
CA ARG A 39 -13.58 23.69 -22.85
C ARG A 39 -14.18 24.71 -23.81
N GLY A 40 -14.71 24.30 -24.96
CA GLY A 40 -15.46 25.15 -25.89
C GLY A 40 -16.86 25.47 -25.38
N HIS A 41 -17.47 24.53 -24.63
CA HIS A 41 -18.76 24.72 -23.97
C HIS A 41 -18.66 25.28 -22.55
N ILE A 42 -17.49 25.19 -21.91
CA ILE A 42 -17.21 25.82 -20.60
C ILE A 42 -16.58 27.19 -20.87
N PRO A 43 -17.26 28.30 -20.55
CA PRO A 43 -16.70 29.63 -20.74
C PRO A 43 -15.43 29.76 -19.88
N ILE A 44 -14.30 30.04 -20.53
CA ILE A 44 -13.10 30.50 -19.83
C ILE A 44 -13.43 31.92 -19.37
N LEU A 45 -13.70 32.08 -18.07
CA LEU A 45 -13.86 33.41 -17.48
C LEU A 45 -12.47 34.03 -17.38
N THR A 46 -12.06 34.75 -18.43
CA THR A 46 -10.96 35.71 -18.33
C THR A 46 -11.40 36.80 -17.35
N ALA A 47 -10.76 36.82 -16.19
CA ALA A 47 -10.90 37.92 -15.25
C ALA A 47 -10.23 39.16 -15.86
N GLY A 48 -11.01 39.96 -16.57
CA GLY A 48 -10.55 41.18 -17.24
C GLY A 48 -11.70 41.79 -18.04
N ARG A 49 -11.92 43.08 -17.88
CA ARG A 49 -13.12 43.82 -18.28
C ARG A 49 -13.43 43.75 -19.79
N THR A 50 -14.73 43.88 -20.11
CA THR A 50 -15.39 44.19 -21.42
C THR A 50 -15.13 43.18 -22.55
N THR A 51 -16.06 42.37 -23.04
CA THR A 51 -17.52 42.45 -23.22
C THR A 51 -18.13 41.07 -22.94
N ARG A 52 -19.36 41.01 -22.38
CA ARG A 52 -19.99 39.73 -22.01
C ARG A 52 -20.55 39.04 -23.26
N PRO A 53 -20.08 37.85 -23.69
CA PRO A 53 -20.89 37.04 -24.59
C PRO A 53 -22.09 36.53 -23.80
N LYS A 54 -23.31 36.82 -24.28
CA LYS A 54 -24.54 36.37 -23.64
C LYS A 54 -24.63 34.85 -23.72
N MET A 55 -24.26 34.18 -22.64
CA MET A 55 -24.58 32.77 -22.44
C MET A 55 -26.09 32.62 -22.30
N LYS A 56 -26.75 32.09 -23.32
CA LYS A 56 -28.16 31.71 -23.23
C LYS A 56 -28.22 30.32 -22.60
N ASN A 57 -28.87 30.24 -21.44
CA ASN A 57 -29.56 29.05 -20.91
C ASN A 57 -28.81 28.07 -19.98
N ILE A 58 -27.85 28.52 -19.16
CA ILE A 58 -27.61 27.85 -17.87
C ILE A 58 -27.97 28.85 -16.78
N SER A 59 -29.01 28.53 -16.01
CA SER A 59 -29.43 29.41 -14.93
C SER A 59 -28.27 29.56 -13.93
N ARG A 60 -28.04 30.78 -13.45
CA ARG A 60 -27.00 31.05 -12.44
C ARG A 60 -27.17 30.16 -11.20
N THR A 61 -28.41 29.83 -10.89
CA THR A 61 -28.83 28.90 -9.84
C THR A 61 -28.35 27.47 -10.11
N THR A 62 -28.47 26.94 -11.33
CA THR A 62 -27.97 25.59 -11.67
C THR A 62 -26.46 25.48 -11.49
N LEU A 63 -25.69 26.49 -11.93
CA LEU A 63 -24.23 26.50 -11.78
C LEU A 63 -23.80 26.67 -10.32
N ALA A 64 -24.51 27.51 -9.55
CA ALA A 64 -24.27 27.71 -8.13
C ALA A 64 -24.55 26.42 -7.32
N ASN A 65 -25.66 25.75 -7.61
CA ASN A 65 -26.04 24.49 -6.96
C ASN A 65 -25.02 23.39 -7.25
N TRP A 66 -24.58 23.23 -8.50
CA TRP A 66 -23.57 22.24 -8.87
C TRP A 66 -22.19 22.50 -8.23
N ARG A 67 -21.79 23.77 -8.10
CA ARG A 67 -20.56 24.13 -7.36
C ARG A 67 -20.70 23.84 -5.86
N CYS A 68 -21.85 24.15 -5.28
CA CYS A 68 -22.11 23.93 -3.86
C CYS A 68 -22.13 22.44 -3.51
N GLU A 69 -22.80 21.62 -4.31
CA GLU A 69 -22.84 20.16 -4.18
C GLU A 69 -21.44 19.54 -4.25
N ARG A 70 -20.60 19.95 -5.20
CA ARG A 70 -19.21 19.47 -5.24
C ARG A 70 -18.37 19.96 -4.07
N CYS A 71 -18.62 21.17 -3.55
CA CYS A 71 -17.94 21.67 -2.36
C CYS A 71 -18.31 20.87 -1.10
N THR A 72 -19.57 20.48 -0.92
CA THR A 72 -20.02 19.68 0.23
C THR A 72 -19.47 18.26 0.14
N THR A 73 -19.55 17.61 -1.02
CA THR A 73 -18.95 16.28 -1.24
C THR A 73 -17.44 16.30 -1.02
N ASN A 74 -16.72 17.31 -1.55
CA ASN A 74 -15.28 17.42 -1.36
C ASN A 74 -14.90 17.68 0.11
N THR A 75 -15.74 18.39 0.86
CA THR A 75 -15.54 18.60 2.31
C THR A 75 -15.72 17.30 3.08
N GLY A 76 -16.77 16.52 2.77
CA GLY A 76 -16.95 15.18 3.34
C GLY A 76 -15.77 14.26 3.04
N ASN A 77 -15.32 14.25 1.77
CA ASN A 77 -14.16 13.46 1.35
C ASN A 77 -12.86 13.89 2.05
N ARG A 78 -12.65 15.19 2.27
CA ARG A 78 -11.50 15.70 3.05
C ARG A 78 -11.53 15.21 4.50
N GLY A 79 -12.72 15.09 5.10
CA GLY A 79 -12.88 14.54 6.45
C GLY A 79 -12.46 13.08 6.57
N LEU A 80 -12.53 12.30 5.48
CA LEU A 80 -12.08 10.90 5.44
C LEU A 80 -10.57 10.76 5.21
N VAL A 81 -9.86 11.83 4.84
CA VAL A 81 -8.42 11.80 4.60
C VAL A 81 -7.68 11.71 5.93
N ARG A 82 -7.17 10.51 6.23
CA ARG A 82 -6.45 10.22 7.47
C ARG A 82 -5.10 10.93 7.60
N TYR A 83 -4.42 11.16 6.46
CA TYR A 83 -3.09 11.78 6.39
C TYR A 83 -3.05 12.83 5.27
N PRO A 84 -3.36 14.11 5.55
CA PRO A 84 -3.25 15.15 4.54
C PRO A 84 -1.81 15.25 4.02
N GLN A 85 -1.67 15.40 2.71
CA GLN A 85 -0.39 15.65 2.07
C GLN A 85 -0.02 17.13 2.22
N CYS A 86 1.17 17.40 2.76
CA CYS A 86 1.79 18.72 2.87
C CYS A 86 2.74 19.00 1.68
N THR A 87 2.41 18.53 0.47
CA THR A 87 3.27 18.66 -0.72
C THR A 87 3.19 20.03 -1.40
N ARG A 88 2.49 21.00 -0.80
CA ARG A 88 2.20 22.33 -1.39
C ARG A 88 1.63 22.16 -2.80
N SER A 89 2.10 22.93 -3.78
CA SER A 89 1.69 22.85 -5.19
C SER A 89 2.29 21.66 -5.95
N ARG A 90 3.08 20.79 -5.29
CA ARG A 90 3.76 19.67 -5.93
C ARG A 90 2.93 18.40 -5.76
N SER A 91 2.97 17.55 -6.77
CA SER A 91 2.48 16.17 -6.64
C SER A 91 3.39 15.39 -5.69
N TYR A 92 2.87 14.29 -5.14
CA TYR A 92 3.63 13.37 -4.30
C TYR A 92 4.95 12.93 -4.95
N VAL A 93 4.89 12.49 -6.21
CA VAL A 93 6.05 12.00 -6.98
C VAL A 93 7.10 13.09 -7.14
N ALA A 94 6.68 14.32 -7.47
CA ALA A 94 7.59 15.44 -7.61
C ALA A 94 8.22 15.84 -6.27
N GLN A 95 7.46 15.79 -5.17
CA GLN A 95 8.00 16.07 -3.84
C GLN A 95 9.00 14.99 -3.41
N ALA A 96 8.69 13.71 -3.59
CA ALA A 96 9.59 12.60 -3.28
C ALA A 96 10.92 12.70 -4.05
N TYR A 97 10.87 13.05 -5.34
CA TYR A 97 12.06 13.29 -6.15
C TYR A 97 12.95 14.41 -5.59
N VAL A 98 12.33 15.49 -5.11
CA VAL A 98 13.06 16.63 -4.52
C VAL A 98 13.69 16.25 -3.19
N VAL A 99 13.03 15.41 -2.40
CA VAL A 99 13.60 14.86 -1.16
C VAL A 99 14.83 14.01 -1.46
N ARG A 100 14.74 13.09 -2.44
CA ARG A 100 15.87 12.27 -2.89
C ARG A 100 17.05 13.12 -3.34
N LYS A 101 16.80 14.16 -4.14
CA LYS A 101 17.85 15.07 -4.61
C LYS A 101 18.52 15.91 -3.54
N ARG A 102 17.84 16.18 -2.42
CA ARG A 102 18.36 17.02 -1.34
C ARG A 102 19.13 16.23 -0.29
N GLN A 103 18.90 14.93 -0.20
CA GLN A 103 19.70 14.09 0.68
C GLN A 103 21.10 13.95 0.11
N VAL A 104 22.08 14.20 0.97
CA VAL A 104 23.50 14.12 0.64
C VAL A 104 24.01 12.69 0.74
N GLU A 105 23.36 11.85 1.53
CA GLU A 105 23.83 10.52 1.89
C GLU A 105 22.66 9.52 1.88
N GLY A 106 22.76 8.49 1.02
CA GLY A 106 21.80 7.40 0.91
C GLY A 106 20.46 7.77 0.24
N ASP A 107 19.65 6.73 -0.01
CA ASP A 107 18.25 6.90 -0.43
C ASP A 107 17.37 7.21 0.79
N PRO A 108 16.37 8.12 0.66
CA PRO A 108 15.51 8.50 1.77
C PRO A 108 14.71 7.30 2.26
N THR A 109 14.76 7.09 3.58
CA THR A 109 13.97 6.03 4.19
C THR A 109 12.48 6.31 4.00
N PRO A 110 11.62 5.27 4.05
CA PRO A 110 10.18 5.46 4.03
C PRO A 110 9.68 6.43 5.11
N ILE A 111 10.38 6.49 6.25
CA ILE A 111 10.09 7.43 7.34
C ILE A 111 10.44 8.87 6.93
N ASP A 112 11.57 9.10 6.26
CA ASP A 112 11.99 10.43 5.80
C ASP A 112 11.03 10.99 4.75
N LEU A 113 10.63 10.14 3.80
CA LEU A 113 9.59 10.47 2.83
C LEU A 113 8.27 10.80 3.51
N PHE A 114 7.83 9.98 4.47
CA PHE A 114 6.58 10.21 5.20
C PHE A 114 6.61 11.53 5.97
N LYS A 115 7.68 11.80 6.73
CA LYS A 115 7.85 13.04 7.49
C LYS A 115 7.83 14.26 6.56
N ASN A 116 8.51 14.19 5.41
CA ASN A 116 8.56 15.31 4.49
C ASN A 116 7.21 15.59 3.81
N VAL A 117 6.45 14.54 3.52
CA VAL A 117 5.20 14.64 2.77
C VAL A 117 4.00 14.89 3.67
N HIS A 118 3.98 14.39 4.90
CA HIS A 118 2.79 14.37 5.75
C HIS A 118 2.94 15.14 7.06
N CYS A 119 4.13 15.63 7.39
CA CYS A 119 4.36 16.37 8.62
C CYS A 119 4.77 17.81 8.31
N SER A 120 4.19 18.74 9.06
CA SER A 120 4.65 20.13 9.03
C SER A 120 5.98 20.24 9.80
N LYS A 121 6.74 21.31 9.57
CA LYS A 121 8.04 21.51 10.23
C LYS A 121 7.97 21.55 11.77
N ASN A 122 6.80 21.85 12.35
CA ASN A 122 6.69 22.26 13.76
C ASN A 122 5.87 21.31 14.63
N SER A 123 5.18 20.32 14.08
CA SER A 123 4.39 19.39 14.89
C SER A 123 4.01 18.11 14.15
N TYR A 124 4.04 17.01 14.89
CA TYR A 124 3.53 15.72 14.45
C TYR A 124 2.16 15.50 15.12
N THR A 125 1.15 15.16 14.33
CA THR A 125 -0.17 14.81 14.87
C THR A 125 -0.15 13.37 15.40
N THR A 126 -1.01 13.05 16.38
CA THR A 126 -1.16 11.69 16.94
C THR A 126 -1.30 10.60 15.88
N PRO A 127 -2.12 10.80 14.81
CA PRO A 127 -2.21 9.82 13.73
C PRO A 127 -0.89 9.66 12.95
N ALA A 128 -0.16 10.75 12.70
CA ALA A 128 1.09 10.73 11.95
C ALA A 128 2.19 9.99 12.72
N GLN A 129 2.22 10.13 14.04
CA GLN A 129 3.15 9.38 14.89
C GLN A 129 2.85 7.88 14.87
N ALA A 130 1.59 7.49 15.04
CA ALA A 130 1.19 6.09 14.93
C ALA A 130 1.55 5.49 13.55
N ALA A 131 1.45 6.27 12.47
CA ALA A 131 1.88 5.83 11.15
C ALA A 131 3.41 5.63 11.06
N ILE A 132 4.21 6.54 11.61
CA ILE A 132 5.67 6.41 11.67
C ILE A 132 6.08 5.13 12.42
N ILE A 133 5.43 4.86 13.54
CA ILE A 133 5.67 3.64 14.33
C ILE A 133 5.34 2.38 13.51
N LYS A 134 4.19 2.36 12.83
CA LYS A 134 3.80 1.24 11.96
C LYS A 134 4.76 1.01 10.80
N ILE A 135 5.20 2.09 10.15
CA ILE A 135 6.20 2.02 9.08
C ILE A 135 7.48 1.42 9.63
N PHE A 136 7.95 1.90 10.79
CA PHE A 136 9.15 1.39 11.45
C PHE A 136 9.05 -0.09 11.76
N VAL A 137 7.99 -0.54 12.42
CA VAL A 137 7.77 -1.97 12.71
C VAL A 137 7.79 -2.76 11.39
N SER A 138 7.09 -2.31 10.36
CA SER A 138 7.02 -3.04 9.08
C SER A 138 8.37 -3.11 8.34
N THR A 139 9.20 -2.07 8.44
CA THR A 139 10.50 -2.01 7.76
C THR A 139 11.64 -2.69 8.51
N PHE A 140 11.60 -2.68 9.85
CA PHE A 140 12.71 -3.16 10.68
C PHE A 140 12.42 -4.48 11.43
N SER A 141 11.18 -4.99 11.40
CA SER A 141 10.80 -6.24 12.08
C SER A 141 11.26 -7.57 11.45
N PRO A 142 11.67 -7.71 10.17
CA PRO A 142 12.13 -9.01 9.69
C PRO A 142 13.64 -9.27 9.86
N ASN A 143 14.44 -8.32 10.36
CA ASN A 143 15.91 -8.45 10.38
C ASN A 143 16.59 -8.05 11.70
N MET A 144 15.86 -8.09 12.82
CA MET A 144 16.48 -8.06 14.14
C MET A 144 16.54 -9.48 14.69
N GLU A 145 17.70 -10.14 14.53
CA GLU A 145 18.13 -11.15 15.48
C GLU A 145 17.98 -10.57 16.89
N MET A 146 17.03 -11.10 17.65
CA MET A 146 16.64 -10.65 18.99
C MET A 146 17.66 -11.04 20.06
N THR A 147 18.96 -10.85 19.82
CA THR A 147 19.99 -11.30 20.77
C THR A 147 20.88 -10.21 21.34
N ASN A 148 20.86 -8.95 20.86
CA ASN A 148 21.81 -7.97 21.41
C ASN A 148 21.45 -6.46 21.42
N LYS A 149 20.16 -6.06 21.42
CA LYS A 149 19.80 -4.62 21.23
C LYS A 149 18.89 -3.99 22.28
N ARG A 150 18.97 -4.43 23.55
CA ARG A 150 18.36 -3.69 24.69
C ARG A 150 18.95 -2.28 24.87
N LEU A 151 20.15 -2.04 24.34
CA LEU A 151 20.84 -0.74 24.34
C LEU A 151 20.32 0.25 23.27
N SER A 152 19.85 -0.22 22.10
CA SER A 152 19.57 0.69 20.97
C SER A 152 18.26 1.48 21.11
N LEU A 153 17.22 0.91 21.74
CA LEU A 153 15.89 1.52 21.78
C LEU A 153 15.85 2.73 22.72
N LYS A 154 16.52 2.62 23.88
CA LYS A 154 16.66 3.73 24.84
C LYS A 154 17.56 4.85 24.31
N GLN A 155 18.65 4.51 23.62
CA GLN A 155 19.50 5.50 22.95
C GLN A 155 18.75 6.22 21.83
N TRP A 156 17.90 5.53 21.06
CA TRP A 156 17.16 6.13 19.96
C TRP A 156 15.98 7.00 20.41
N LEU A 157 15.24 6.58 21.46
CA LEU A 157 14.24 7.43 22.12
C LEU A 157 14.86 8.76 22.57
N LYS A 158 16.07 8.69 23.15
CA LYS A 158 16.82 9.85 23.63
C LYS A 158 17.25 10.79 22.49
N LEU A 159 17.58 10.26 21.31
CA LEU A 159 17.93 11.06 20.12
C LEU A 159 16.72 11.70 19.43
N SER A 160 15.52 11.13 19.59
CA SER A 160 14.33 11.58 18.87
C SER A 160 13.56 12.75 19.51
N ASN A 161 13.95 13.25 20.70
CA ASN A 161 13.22 14.30 21.45
C ASN A 161 11.70 13.99 21.62
N LEU A 162 11.34 12.71 21.67
CA LEU A 162 9.98 12.21 21.62
C LEU A 162 9.54 11.63 22.99
N GLY A 163 9.80 12.35 24.08
CA GLY A 163 9.62 11.85 25.47
C GLY A 163 8.21 11.34 25.81
N HIS A 164 7.19 11.82 25.10
CA HIS A 164 5.81 11.32 25.24
C HIS A 164 5.52 10.04 24.41
N PHE A 165 6.30 9.77 23.37
CA PHE A 165 6.14 8.60 22.47
C PHE A 165 6.76 7.34 23.01
N GLY A 166 7.77 7.48 23.87
CA GLY A 166 8.47 6.33 24.44
C GLY A 166 7.55 5.32 25.09
N ARG A 167 6.59 5.80 25.90
CA ARG A 167 5.64 4.93 26.60
C ARG A 167 4.67 4.20 25.67
N LEU A 168 4.23 4.84 24.59
CA LEU A 168 3.33 4.22 23.60
C LEU A 168 4.07 3.18 22.75
N LEU A 169 5.30 3.49 22.36
CA LEU A 169 6.17 2.54 21.68
C LEU A 169 6.49 1.33 22.56
N GLU A 170 6.79 1.54 23.84
CA GLU A 170 7.05 0.46 24.78
C GLU A 170 5.83 -0.46 24.98
N SER A 171 4.62 0.11 25.07
CA SER A 171 3.39 -0.71 25.19
C SER A 171 3.06 -1.48 23.91
N GLU A 172 3.17 -0.86 22.74
CA GLU A 172 2.93 -1.53 21.45
C GLU A 172 3.98 -2.62 21.18
N MET A 173 5.25 -2.33 21.41
CA MET A 173 6.33 -3.31 21.26
C MET A 173 6.20 -4.45 22.28
N GLY A 174 5.77 -4.17 23.51
CA GLY A 174 5.45 -5.18 24.52
C GLY A 174 4.32 -6.11 24.09
N ALA A 175 3.24 -5.56 23.53
CA ALA A 175 2.12 -6.35 23.01
C ALA A 175 2.51 -7.21 21.80
N LEU A 176 3.34 -6.68 20.90
CA LEU A 176 3.89 -7.44 19.78
C LEU A 176 4.79 -8.59 20.26
N ARG A 177 5.62 -8.32 21.28
CA ARG A 177 6.48 -9.33 21.89
C ARG A 177 5.68 -10.48 22.50
N LEU A 178 4.66 -10.18 23.29
CA LEU A 178 3.79 -11.21 23.88
C LEU A 178 3.11 -12.06 22.79
N ARG A 179 2.68 -11.43 21.70
CA ARG A 179 2.06 -12.15 20.57
C ARG A 179 3.08 -13.05 19.86
N ALA A 180 4.32 -12.59 19.68
CA ALA A 180 5.39 -13.37 19.08
C ALA A 180 5.77 -14.58 19.96
N GLU A 181 5.93 -14.36 21.27
CA GLU A 181 6.20 -15.43 22.24
C GLU A 181 5.07 -16.49 22.25
N MET A 182 3.80 -16.06 22.19
CA MET A 182 2.65 -16.97 22.07
C MET A 182 2.64 -17.77 20.75
N GLN A 183 3.06 -17.17 19.64
CA GLN A 183 3.21 -17.89 18.38
C GLN A 183 4.36 -18.90 18.44
N GLU A 184 5.48 -18.53 19.08
CA GLU A 184 6.63 -19.42 19.23
C GLU A 184 6.29 -20.66 20.07
N THR A 185 5.58 -20.50 21.19
CA THR A 185 5.11 -21.64 22.00
C THR A 185 4.16 -22.54 21.22
N THR A 186 3.23 -21.94 20.46
CA THR A 186 2.30 -22.68 19.60
C THR A 186 3.05 -23.47 18.52
N MET A 187 4.06 -22.87 17.87
CA MET A 187 4.89 -23.56 16.88
C MET A 187 5.71 -24.69 17.51
N LYS A 188 6.31 -24.47 18.68
CA LYS A 188 7.04 -25.52 19.41
C LYS A 188 6.14 -26.71 19.76
N SER A 189 4.90 -26.45 20.20
CA SER A 189 3.91 -27.51 20.45
C SER A 189 3.61 -28.31 19.19
N ARG A 190 3.30 -27.64 18.07
CA ARG A 190 3.02 -28.29 16.77
C ARG A 190 4.20 -29.12 16.27
N ILE A 191 5.42 -28.63 16.44
CA ILE A 191 6.64 -29.38 16.08
C ILE A 191 6.76 -30.66 16.92
N GLY A 192 6.42 -30.59 18.21
CA GLY A 192 6.37 -31.76 19.09
C GLY A 192 5.37 -32.82 18.61
N GLU A 193 4.15 -32.40 18.26
CA GLU A 193 3.10 -33.27 17.71
C GLU A 193 3.54 -33.94 16.39
N LEU A 194 4.11 -33.17 15.46
CA LEU A 194 4.63 -33.70 14.21
C LEU A 194 5.75 -34.73 14.41
N LYS A 195 6.62 -34.50 15.42
CA LYS A 195 7.69 -35.45 15.75
C LYS A 195 7.12 -36.75 16.32
N ALA A 196 6.07 -36.69 17.14
CA ALA A 196 5.39 -37.88 17.65
C ALA A 196 4.74 -38.69 16.52
N LEU A 197 4.03 -38.02 15.60
CA LEU A 197 3.41 -38.64 14.43
C LEU A 197 4.44 -39.30 13.49
N ASN A 198 5.59 -38.66 13.28
CA ASN A 198 6.66 -39.23 12.49
C ASN A 198 7.21 -40.53 13.13
N ASN A 199 7.35 -40.56 14.45
CA ASN A 199 7.80 -41.77 15.15
C ASN A 199 6.80 -42.93 15.02
N THR A 200 5.49 -42.67 15.14
CA THR A 200 4.47 -43.73 14.96
C THR A 200 4.47 -44.25 13.52
N THR A 201 4.64 -43.35 12.54
CA THR A 201 4.76 -43.74 11.12
C THR A 201 5.95 -44.66 10.88
N LYS A 202 7.11 -44.34 11.48
CA LYS A 202 8.30 -45.22 11.43
C LYS A 202 8.03 -46.59 12.06
N GLN A 203 7.36 -46.63 13.22
CA GLN A 203 7.02 -47.91 13.86
C GLN A 203 6.08 -48.76 13.01
N LEU A 204 5.05 -48.15 12.40
CA LEU A 204 4.15 -48.84 11.48
C LEU A 204 4.90 -49.41 10.28
N HIS A 205 5.81 -48.63 9.69
CA HIS A 205 6.64 -49.08 8.57
C HIS A 205 7.50 -50.31 8.95
N THR A 206 8.09 -50.32 10.15
CA THR A 206 8.84 -51.47 10.66
C THR A 206 7.95 -52.70 10.84
N LEU A 207 6.75 -52.54 11.43
CA LEU A 207 5.81 -53.65 11.62
C LEU A 207 5.34 -54.26 10.30
N ILE A 208 5.01 -53.41 9.32
CA ILE A 208 4.63 -53.85 7.97
C ILE A 208 5.77 -54.65 7.33
N SER A 209 7.01 -54.17 7.44
CA SER A 209 8.19 -54.86 6.91
C SER A 209 8.36 -56.25 7.53
N SER A 210 8.21 -56.37 8.85
CA SER A 210 8.27 -57.66 9.56
C SER A 210 7.15 -58.63 9.14
N LEU A 211 5.92 -58.14 8.95
CA LEU A 211 4.77 -58.93 8.50
C LEU A 211 4.96 -59.48 7.08
N ILE A 212 5.51 -58.67 6.18
CA ILE A 212 5.85 -59.09 4.81
C ILE A 212 6.90 -60.20 4.86
N HIS A 213 7.99 -60.01 5.61
CA HIS A 213 9.04 -61.03 5.77
C HIS A 213 8.52 -62.34 6.36
N PHE A 214 7.66 -62.27 7.37
CA PHE A 214 7.03 -63.45 7.97
C PHE A 214 6.19 -64.23 6.94
N SER A 215 5.36 -63.53 6.17
CA SER A 215 4.52 -64.14 5.13
C SER A 215 5.35 -64.79 4.02
N THR A 216 6.44 -64.16 3.58
CA THR A 216 7.36 -64.76 2.60
C THR A 216 8.07 -66.01 3.12
N SER A 217 8.38 -66.06 4.42
CA SER A 217 9.04 -67.21 5.03
C SER A 217 8.10 -68.42 5.12
N GLN A 218 6.82 -68.21 5.47
CA GLN A 218 5.80 -69.28 5.51
C GLN A 218 5.56 -69.90 4.13
N ASN A 219 5.60 -69.10 3.05
CA ASN A 219 5.41 -69.59 1.68
C ASN A 219 6.57 -70.46 1.16
N GLN A 220 7.78 -70.38 1.74
CA GLN A 220 8.90 -71.24 1.34
C GLN A 220 8.92 -72.61 2.04
N VAL A 221 8.16 -72.78 3.14
CA VAL A 221 8.12 -74.02 3.91
C VAL A 221 7.11 -75.04 3.35
N ASN A 222 6.23 -74.65 2.41
CA ASN A 222 5.28 -75.55 1.73
C ASN A 222 5.46 -75.58 0.20
N PRO A 223 6.49 -76.25 -0.36
CA PRO A 223 6.64 -76.36 -1.81
C PRO A 223 5.87 -77.53 -2.45
N SER A 224 5.15 -78.38 -1.70
CA SER A 224 4.66 -79.66 -2.23
C SER A 224 3.20 -79.94 -1.89
N LEU A 225 2.30 -79.59 -2.80
CA LEU A 225 1.04 -80.28 -3.08
C LEU A 225 0.42 -79.70 -4.36
N ASN A 226 1.06 -80.02 -5.49
CA ASN A 226 0.43 -80.25 -6.78
C ASN A 226 1.41 -81.03 -7.66
#